data_AF-A0A8S1CLW7-F1
#
_entry.id   AF-A0A8S1CLW7-F1
#
_cell.length_a   1.000
_cell.length_b   1.000
_cell.length_c   1.000
_cell.angle_alpha   90.00
_cell.angle_beta   90.00
_cell.angle_gamma   90.00
#
_symmetry.space_group_name_H-M   'P 1'
#
loop_
_entity.id
_entity.type
_entity.pdbx_description
1 polymer ?
#
loop_
_entity_poly.entity_id
_entity_poly.type
_entity_poly.pdbx_seq_one_letter_code
_entity_poly.pdbx_strand_id
1 'polypeptide(L)'
;MQRLNSLLYFLAFVLFLFAGAEATRTKDRIYAQIEGTAACFRRLNGTHQFGCSSRRTGNVGVLQLLKEPADVTWLTKEAPDDTYMAIVHSNMFNEQTLRALKDSPKVGGVVLLRSDTEENNLASYSPEDSCPNRYSGLSSFEKQLCSDSKPWNPKGSSLLQVDWGFPIFYVHSDTSIKNITDCYVKHNSEREGMTTRSLCAMEMQAFMIAAKDSETCFRRSNMINNLNPMRFCDPMGDRNVWATLFARDASEQEKSVIVLAARLDTTSMFEGEAPGAVSTVAGLVTALATYSLLSEMKTELSPARSGGNVMLMLFNGEAYDYIGSSRLVYDMSNGMFPPKWSNVPSLNISKIRMMIELNQLSQINQSTGAVAPMYLHKTLDNPDIAKFIQSMKSQQADLNLNLLDSTATSIPPVSLQSFVKADANFPGVAITDYDQSFTNKFYHSVLDDVKLLKFKYSNGTAPPSDSIQAYLANLSTALGRSIYELIAQKPYTGTTKVEPTQMNELLHCYLNSLNCSLFHSATNDDFTLPEYPPPLYVGVSNSLNAVTGLSGRLIALLTGAETNSSKEECKLNESDVVRCP
;
A
#
# COMPACT_ATOMS: atom_id res chain seq x y z
N MET A 1 43.22 34.21 -53.70
CA MET A 1 42.26 33.09 -53.91
C MET A 1 42.83 31.72 -53.53
N GLN A 2 44.01 31.29 -54.01
CA GLN A 2 44.57 29.96 -53.69
C GLN A 2 44.76 29.64 -52.19
N ARG A 3 45.23 30.60 -51.37
CA ARG A 3 45.42 30.38 -49.92
C ARG A 3 44.13 30.24 -49.13
N LEU A 4 43.04 30.88 -49.59
CA LEU A 4 41.74 30.81 -48.93
C LEU A 4 41.07 29.45 -49.18
N ASN A 5 41.18 28.93 -50.41
CA ASN A 5 40.70 27.60 -50.76
C ASN A 5 41.46 26.51 -50.00
N SER A 6 42.78 26.63 -49.86
CA SER A 6 43.57 25.65 -49.10
C SER A 6 43.21 25.61 -47.61
N LEU A 7 42.88 26.77 -47.02
CA LEU A 7 42.41 26.86 -45.64
C LEU A 7 41.00 26.25 -45.48
N LEU A 8 40.12 26.46 -46.46
CA LEU A 8 38.79 25.85 -46.50
C LEU A 8 38.85 24.33 -46.64
N TYR A 9 39.72 23.79 -47.49
CA TYR A 9 39.92 22.34 -47.62
C TYR A 9 40.51 21.74 -46.34
N PHE A 10 41.43 22.44 -45.68
CA PHE A 10 41.98 21.99 -44.40
C PHE A 10 40.92 22.02 -43.28
N LEU A 11 40.12 23.08 -43.19
CA LEU A 11 39.01 23.16 -42.24
C LEU A 11 37.93 22.10 -42.51
N ALA A 12 37.58 21.86 -43.77
CA ALA A 12 36.64 20.81 -44.15
C ALA A 12 37.19 19.40 -43.82
N PHE A 13 38.48 19.17 -44.01
CA PHE A 13 39.14 17.91 -43.65
C PHE A 13 39.20 17.70 -42.14
N VAL A 14 39.49 18.75 -41.37
CA VAL A 14 39.47 18.71 -39.90
C VAL A 14 38.05 18.49 -39.38
N LEU A 15 37.04 19.17 -39.94
CA LEU A 15 35.62 18.93 -39.63
C LEU A 15 35.18 17.49 -39.97
N PHE A 16 35.67 16.92 -41.07
CA PHE A 16 35.40 15.52 -41.44
C PHE A 16 36.05 14.52 -40.48
N LEU A 17 37.25 14.81 -39.97
CA LEU A 17 37.93 13.99 -38.97
C LEU A 17 37.24 14.02 -37.60
N PHE A 18 36.64 15.16 -37.22
CA PHE A 18 35.88 15.28 -35.97
C PHE A 18 34.43 14.76 -36.07
N ALA A 19 33.84 14.74 -37.28
CA ALA A 19 32.46 14.27 -37.48
C ALA A 19 32.30 12.73 -37.44
N GLY A 20 33.39 11.95 -37.53
CA GLY A 20 33.35 10.49 -37.62
C GLY A 20 33.70 9.72 -36.35
N ALA A 21 34.03 10.39 -35.24
CA ALA A 21 34.50 9.75 -34.02
C ALA A 21 33.43 9.75 -32.91
N GLU A 22 32.44 8.86 -33.03
CA GLU A 22 31.60 8.51 -31.88
C GLU A 22 32.41 7.62 -30.92
N ALA A 23 33.07 8.25 -29.95
CA ALA A 23 33.78 7.55 -28.89
C ALA A 23 32.78 6.88 -27.94
N THR A 24 32.40 5.64 -28.24
CA THR A 24 31.60 4.80 -27.35
C THR A 24 32.47 4.22 -26.24
N ARG A 25 32.07 4.40 -24.98
CA ARG A 25 32.84 3.88 -23.83
C ARG A 25 32.83 2.35 -23.89
N THR A 26 33.96 1.70 -23.58
CA THR A 26 34.07 0.24 -23.54
C THR A 26 33.03 -0.39 -22.60
N LYS A 27 32.69 0.29 -21.50
CA LYS A 27 31.62 -0.12 -20.58
C LYS A 27 30.29 -0.29 -21.30
N ASP A 28 29.91 0.67 -22.15
CA ASP A 28 28.62 0.70 -22.84
C ASP A 28 28.56 -0.32 -23.99
N ARG A 29 29.72 -0.86 -24.40
CA ARG A 29 29.80 -2.01 -25.33
C ARG A 29 29.65 -3.37 -24.65
N ILE A 30 29.83 -3.43 -23.32
CA ILE A 30 29.83 -4.67 -22.53
C ILE A 30 28.56 -4.79 -21.69
N TYR A 31 28.12 -3.70 -21.07
CA TYR A 31 27.02 -3.68 -20.10
C TYR A 31 25.85 -2.85 -20.60
N ALA A 32 24.65 -3.42 -20.48
CA ALA A 32 23.40 -2.69 -20.58
C ALA A 32 22.80 -2.53 -19.18
N GLN A 33 22.40 -1.32 -18.80
CA GLN A 33 21.64 -1.11 -17.57
C GLN A 33 20.19 -1.50 -17.77
N ILE A 34 19.60 -2.11 -16.73
CA ILE A 34 18.19 -2.46 -16.69
C ILE A 34 17.48 -1.39 -15.87
N GLU A 35 16.52 -0.70 -16.48
CA GLU A 35 15.72 0.35 -15.86
C GLU A 35 14.34 -0.19 -15.47
N GLY A 36 13.56 0.57 -14.69
CA GLY A 36 12.23 0.15 -14.25
C GLY A 36 12.26 -1.15 -13.45
N THR A 37 13.16 -1.20 -12.46
CA THR A 37 13.33 -2.36 -11.58
C THR A 37 13.08 -2.00 -10.14
N ALA A 38 12.48 -2.93 -9.40
CA ALA A 38 12.24 -2.82 -7.98
C ALA A 38 12.90 -4.00 -7.26
N ALA A 39 13.79 -3.70 -6.31
CA ALA A 39 14.53 -4.71 -5.58
C ALA A 39 13.74 -5.21 -4.36
N CYS A 40 13.84 -6.49 -4.09
CA CYS A 40 13.48 -7.04 -2.79
C CYS A 40 14.49 -6.59 -1.73
N PHE A 41 14.00 -6.18 -0.57
CA PHE A 41 14.81 -5.59 0.49
C PHE A 41 14.71 -6.34 1.81
N ARG A 42 15.70 -6.13 2.68
CA ARG A 42 15.80 -6.82 3.97
C ARG A 42 14.94 -6.13 5.03
N ARG A 43 14.20 -6.94 5.79
CA ARG A 43 13.48 -6.53 7.01
C ARG A 43 13.95 -7.37 8.19
N LEU A 44 13.84 -6.83 9.40
CA LEU A 44 14.25 -7.49 10.63
C LEU A 44 13.08 -7.50 11.61
N ASN A 45 12.96 -8.56 12.41
CA ASN A 45 12.14 -8.56 13.62
C ASN A 45 13.01 -8.84 14.85
N GLY A 46 12.40 -9.01 16.02
CA GLY A 46 13.14 -9.26 17.27
C GLY A 46 14.00 -10.53 17.30
N THR A 47 13.85 -11.45 16.33
CA THR A 47 14.52 -12.77 16.35
C THR A 47 15.18 -13.18 15.04
N HIS A 48 14.68 -12.69 13.90
CA HIS A 48 15.03 -13.14 12.56
C HIS A 48 15.22 -11.96 11.60
N GLN A 49 15.78 -12.27 10.44
CA GLN A 49 15.84 -11.42 9.26
C GLN A 49 15.04 -12.06 8.12
N PHE A 50 14.46 -11.24 7.26
CA PHE A 50 13.66 -11.66 6.11
C PHE A 50 13.98 -10.79 4.89
N GLY A 51 13.56 -11.25 3.71
CA GLY A 51 13.76 -10.55 2.45
C GLY A 51 15.08 -10.91 1.79
N CYS A 52 15.61 -9.98 1.00
CA CYS A 52 16.69 -10.25 0.06
C CYS A 52 17.91 -9.37 0.30
N SER A 53 19.06 -9.85 -0.18
CA SER A 53 20.30 -9.07 -0.24
C SER A 53 21.22 -9.68 -1.28
N SER A 54 21.92 -8.84 -2.04
CA SER A 54 23.08 -9.29 -2.81
C SER A 54 24.32 -9.43 -1.91
N ARG A 55 25.39 -9.98 -2.46
CA ARG A 55 26.76 -9.80 -1.98
C ARG A 55 27.18 -8.35 -2.17
N ARG A 56 28.20 -7.91 -1.42
CA ARG A 56 28.69 -6.53 -1.43
C ARG A 56 29.15 -6.05 -2.81
N THR A 57 29.68 -6.95 -3.64
CA THR A 57 30.16 -6.68 -5.00
C THR A 57 29.14 -7.08 -6.07
N GLY A 58 27.87 -7.30 -5.69
CA GLY A 58 26.85 -7.86 -6.57
C GLY A 58 26.92 -9.38 -6.69
N ASN A 59 25.82 -9.95 -7.19
CA ASN A 59 25.76 -11.35 -7.62
C ASN A 59 25.76 -11.37 -9.15
N VAL A 60 26.58 -12.23 -9.75
CA VAL A 60 26.67 -12.41 -11.21
C VAL A 60 26.33 -13.85 -11.55
N GLY A 61 25.53 -14.06 -12.59
CA GLY A 61 25.17 -15.39 -13.05
C GLY A 61 24.62 -15.42 -14.46
N VAL A 62 24.67 -16.61 -15.08
CA VAL A 62 24.15 -16.87 -16.43
C VAL A 62 22.63 -16.79 -16.43
N LEU A 63 22.03 -16.13 -17.42
CA LEU A 63 20.59 -16.03 -17.51
C LEU A 63 19.93 -17.37 -17.85
N GLN A 64 18.92 -17.77 -17.07
CA GLN A 64 18.05 -18.89 -17.39
C GLN A 64 16.59 -18.48 -17.34
N LEU A 65 15.90 -18.51 -18.49
CA LEU A 65 14.47 -18.22 -18.58
C LEU A 65 13.65 -19.45 -18.18
N LEU A 66 12.66 -19.23 -17.31
CA LEU A 66 11.77 -20.25 -16.74
C LEU A 66 10.34 -19.95 -17.17
N LYS A 67 9.81 -20.71 -18.13
CA LYS A 67 8.44 -20.57 -18.65
C LYS A 67 7.51 -21.65 -18.12
N GLU A 68 8.06 -22.81 -17.79
CA GLU A 68 7.32 -23.99 -17.34
C GLU A 68 8.03 -24.73 -16.20
N PRO A 69 7.33 -25.60 -15.43
CA PRO A 69 7.94 -26.34 -14.33
C PRO A 69 9.13 -27.23 -14.72
N ALA A 70 9.19 -27.66 -15.98
CA ALA A 70 10.32 -28.43 -16.51
C ALA A 70 11.62 -27.60 -16.52
N ASP A 71 11.56 -26.30 -16.79
CA ASP A 71 12.73 -25.41 -16.76
C ASP A 71 13.32 -25.28 -15.36
N VAL A 72 12.45 -25.23 -14.33
CA VAL A 72 12.87 -25.22 -12.92
C VAL A 72 13.58 -26.52 -12.56
N THR A 73 13.02 -27.65 -13.01
CA THR A 73 13.62 -28.97 -12.78
C THR A 73 14.99 -29.09 -13.45
N TRP A 74 15.10 -28.63 -14.70
CA TRP A 74 16.35 -28.59 -15.43
C TRP A 74 17.39 -27.72 -14.69
N LEU A 75 17.04 -26.49 -14.32
CA LEU A 75 17.95 -25.56 -13.64
C LEU A 75 18.46 -26.12 -12.30
N THR A 76 17.57 -26.78 -11.54
CA THR A 76 17.89 -27.26 -10.19
C THR A 76 18.62 -28.61 -10.18
N LYS A 77 18.42 -29.46 -11.18
CA LYS A 77 18.95 -30.84 -11.18
C LYS A 77 19.91 -31.18 -12.32
N GLU A 78 19.71 -30.64 -13.51
CA GLU A 78 20.38 -31.09 -14.74
C GLU A 78 21.40 -30.08 -15.28
N ALA A 79 21.21 -28.79 -14.98
CA ALA A 79 22.09 -27.73 -15.45
C ALA A 79 23.55 -27.96 -14.98
N PRO A 80 24.56 -27.54 -15.75
CA PRO A 80 25.96 -27.51 -15.32
C PRO A 80 26.16 -26.84 -13.95
N ASP A 81 27.28 -27.13 -13.28
CA ASP A 81 27.62 -26.54 -11.98
C ASP A 81 28.16 -25.11 -12.15
N ASP A 82 27.26 -24.19 -12.49
CA ASP A 82 27.50 -22.75 -12.59
C ASP A 82 26.49 -21.96 -11.75
N THR A 83 26.73 -20.66 -11.57
CA THR A 83 25.76 -19.74 -10.94
C THR A 83 24.83 -19.16 -11.99
N TYR A 84 23.53 -19.30 -11.76
CA TYR A 84 22.47 -18.85 -12.67
C TYR A 84 21.62 -17.74 -12.05
N MET A 85 21.15 -16.84 -12.91
CA MET A 85 20.10 -15.87 -12.63
C MET A 85 18.80 -16.37 -13.25
N ALA A 86 17.87 -16.77 -12.39
CA ALA A 86 16.59 -17.32 -12.82
C ALA A 86 15.65 -16.18 -13.24
N ILE A 87 15.32 -16.12 -14.53
CA ILE A 87 14.32 -15.21 -15.08
C ILE A 87 12.98 -15.93 -15.06
N VAL A 88 12.16 -15.60 -14.07
CA VAL A 88 10.86 -16.23 -13.83
C VAL A 88 9.80 -15.45 -14.59
N HIS A 89 9.11 -16.16 -15.47
CA HIS A 89 7.96 -15.63 -16.19
C HIS A 89 6.74 -15.47 -15.26
N SER A 90 5.84 -14.54 -15.55
CA SER A 90 4.74 -14.15 -14.63
C SER A 90 3.80 -15.31 -14.25
N ASN A 91 3.52 -16.22 -15.18
CA ASN A 91 2.73 -17.44 -14.94
C ASN A 91 3.39 -18.43 -13.93
N MET A 92 4.70 -18.35 -13.76
CA MET A 92 5.49 -19.17 -12.84
C MET A 92 5.71 -18.48 -11.48
N PHE A 93 5.13 -17.29 -11.28
CA PHE A 93 5.26 -16.50 -10.06
C PHE A 93 4.39 -17.08 -8.92
N ASN A 94 4.89 -18.16 -8.31
CA ASN A 94 4.23 -18.83 -7.20
C ASN A 94 5.24 -19.34 -6.16
N GLU A 95 4.71 -19.74 -5.00
CA GLU A 95 5.50 -20.23 -3.88
C GLU A 95 6.39 -21.42 -4.22
N GLN A 96 5.84 -22.41 -4.93
CA GLN A 96 6.55 -23.65 -5.26
C GLN A 96 7.79 -23.37 -6.11
N THR A 97 7.66 -22.53 -7.15
CA THR A 97 8.78 -22.12 -8.00
C THR A 97 9.85 -21.42 -7.17
N LEU A 98 9.47 -20.41 -6.38
CA LEU A 98 10.45 -19.60 -5.65
C LEU A 98 11.18 -20.40 -4.58
N ARG A 99 10.48 -21.28 -3.84
CA ARG A 99 11.13 -22.17 -2.86
C ARG A 99 12.07 -23.16 -3.52
N ALA A 100 11.68 -23.76 -4.66
CA ALA A 100 12.56 -24.65 -5.41
C ALA A 100 13.85 -23.94 -5.87
N LEU A 101 13.76 -22.67 -6.28
CA LEU A 101 14.94 -21.86 -6.61
C LEU A 101 15.79 -21.54 -5.38
N LYS A 102 15.15 -21.26 -4.23
CA LYS A 102 15.84 -21.00 -2.96
C LYS A 102 16.67 -22.19 -2.47
N ASP A 103 16.14 -23.39 -2.62
CA ASP A 103 16.79 -24.61 -2.13
C ASP A 103 17.93 -25.09 -3.04
N SER A 104 18.08 -24.49 -4.22
CA SER A 104 19.13 -24.82 -5.18
C SER A 104 20.39 -23.98 -4.95
N PRO A 105 21.58 -24.59 -4.78
CA PRO A 105 22.84 -23.85 -4.64
C PRO A 105 23.29 -23.19 -5.96
N LYS A 106 22.66 -23.53 -7.09
CA LYS A 106 22.98 -23.01 -8.42
C LYS A 106 22.38 -21.63 -8.67
N VAL A 107 21.41 -21.21 -7.86
CA VAL A 107 20.70 -19.94 -8.06
C VAL A 107 21.39 -18.80 -7.31
N GLY A 108 21.90 -17.84 -8.07
CA GLY A 108 22.56 -16.64 -7.56
C GLY A 108 21.65 -15.42 -7.42
N GLY A 109 20.44 -15.47 -7.97
CA GLY A 109 19.46 -14.39 -7.97
C GLY A 109 18.26 -14.71 -8.85
N VAL A 110 17.17 -13.96 -8.65
CA VAL A 110 15.88 -14.17 -9.33
C VAL A 110 15.36 -12.86 -9.89
N VAL A 111 14.92 -12.88 -11.15
CA VAL A 111 14.25 -11.75 -11.79
C VAL A 111 12.84 -12.15 -12.14
N LEU A 112 11.87 -11.38 -11.67
CA LEU A 112 10.46 -11.55 -12.01
C LEU A 112 10.09 -10.56 -13.10
N LEU A 113 9.59 -11.07 -14.22
CA LEU A 113 9.13 -10.23 -15.32
C LEU A 113 7.64 -9.93 -15.15
N ARG A 114 7.28 -8.64 -15.16
CA ARG A 114 5.89 -8.21 -15.33
C ARG A 114 5.40 -8.58 -16.73
N SER A 115 4.18 -9.06 -16.88
CA SER A 115 3.61 -9.31 -18.20
C SER A 115 2.10 -9.16 -18.18
N ASP A 116 1.64 -8.05 -18.76
CA ASP A 116 0.25 -7.64 -18.77
C ASP A 116 -0.70 -8.65 -19.45
N THR A 117 -0.23 -9.40 -20.45
CA THR A 117 -1.03 -10.42 -21.14
C THR A 117 -1.14 -11.72 -20.33
N GLU A 118 -0.09 -12.06 -19.61
CA GLU A 118 0.11 -13.37 -18.96
C GLU A 118 -0.21 -13.35 -17.46
N GLU A 119 -0.28 -12.17 -16.84
CA GLU A 119 -0.85 -11.97 -15.50
C GLU A 119 -2.30 -12.45 -15.41
N ASN A 120 -3.04 -12.40 -16.51
CA ASN A 120 -4.39 -12.97 -16.60
C ASN A 120 -4.41 -14.50 -16.42
N ASN A 121 -3.28 -15.18 -16.62
CA ASN A 121 -3.13 -16.62 -16.47
C ASN A 121 -2.69 -17.03 -15.05
N LEU A 122 -2.28 -16.08 -14.20
CA LEU A 122 -1.88 -16.38 -12.83
C LEU A 122 -3.11 -16.55 -11.94
N ALA A 123 -3.30 -17.75 -11.39
CA ALA A 123 -4.51 -18.08 -10.63
C ALA A 123 -4.62 -17.30 -9.30
N SER A 124 -3.50 -17.11 -8.59
CA SER A 124 -3.41 -16.36 -7.33
C SER A 124 -1.95 -16.22 -6.90
N TYR A 125 -1.63 -15.11 -6.21
CA TYR A 125 -0.31 -14.92 -5.60
C TYR A 125 -0.41 -13.92 -4.44
N SER A 126 -0.26 -14.39 -3.20
CA SER A 126 -0.12 -13.50 -2.03
C SER A 126 1.15 -13.86 -1.27
N PRO A 127 2.16 -12.97 -1.21
CA PRO A 127 3.39 -13.23 -0.48
C PRO A 127 3.23 -13.10 1.04
N GLU A 128 2.10 -12.57 1.50
CA GLU A 128 1.78 -12.47 2.92
C GLU A 128 1.50 -13.85 3.54
N ASP A 129 1.52 -13.91 4.87
CA ASP A 129 1.01 -15.04 5.62
C ASP A 129 -0.47 -15.32 5.31
N SER A 130 -0.82 -16.60 5.43
CA SER A 130 -2.18 -17.11 5.48
C SER A 130 -3.06 -16.46 6.57
N CYS A 131 -2.43 -16.05 7.67
CA CYS A 131 -3.06 -15.25 8.71
C CYS A 131 -2.24 -13.97 8.95
N PRO A 132 -2.56 -12.87 8.25
CA PRO A 132 -1.87 -11.59 8.45
C PRO A 132 -1.88 -11.15 9.91
N ASN A 133 -0.75 -10.64 10.41
CA ASN A 133 -0.56 -10.19 11.81
C ASN A 133 -0.92 -11.24 12.89
N ARG A 134 -0.81 -12.54 12.59
CA ARG A 134 -1.23 -13.64 13.50
C ARG A 134 -0.66 -13.58 14.93
N TYR A 135 0.50 -12.96 15.14
CA TYR A 135 1.15 -12.87 16.45
C TYR A 135 0.85 -11.57 17.22
N SER A 136 0.28 -10.58 16.54
CA SER A 136 0.09 -9.23 17.09
C SER A 136 -1.38 -8.88 17.32
N GLY A 137 -2.29 -9.57 16.63
CA GLY A 137 -3.73 -9.48 16.80
C GLY A 137 -4.24 -9.99 18.14
N LEU A 138 -5.55 -10.23 18.21
CA LEU A 138 -6.19 -10.80 19.38
C LEU A 138 -5.62 -12.22 19.66
N SER A 139 -5.42 -12.56 20.93
CA SER A 139 -4.69 -13.78 21.29
C SER A 139 -5.51 -15.06 21.02
N SER A 140 -4.82 -16.14 20.64
CA SER A 140 -5.38 -17.48 20.40
C SER A 140 -6.01 -18.14 21.64
N PHE A 141 -5.81 -17.59 22.83
CA PHE A 141 -6.35 -18.14 24.09
C PHE A 141 -7.82 -17.78 24.33
N GLU A 142 -8.34 -16.71 23.72
CA GLU A 142 -9.69 -16.22 24.02
C GLU A 142 -10.72 -16.47 22.91
N LYS A 143 -10.30 -16.61 21.64
CA LYS A 143 -11.11 -17.03 20.49
C LYS A 143 -10.15 -17.47 19.38
N GLN A 144 -10.38 -18.62 18.75
CA GLN A 144 -9.55 -19.11 17.64
C GLN A 144 -9.77 -18.21 16.41
N LEU A 145 -9.00 -17.10 16.29
CA LEU A 145 -9.30 -16.01 15.35
C LEU A 145 -8.91 -16.29 13.89
N CYS A 146 -7.77 -16.95 13.70
CA CYS A 146 -7.26 -17.41 12.40
C CYS A 146 -6.37 -18.61 12.65
N SER A 147 -6.45 -19.63 11.80
CA SER A 147 -5.59 -20.81 11.88
C SER A 147 -5.29 -21.33 10.47
N ASP A 148 -4.32 -22.21 10.34
CA ASP A 148 -4.00 -22.81 9.04
C ASP A 148 -5.19 -23.60 8.45
N SER A 149 -6.13 -24.05 9.30
CA SER A 149 -7.39 -24.70 8.88
C SER A 149 -8.51 -23.72 8.47
N LYS A 150 -8.44 -22.48 8.97
CA LYS A 150 -9.41 -21.40 8.70
C LYS A 150 -8.63 -20.08 8.51
N PRO A 151 -7.86 -19.95 7.42
CA PRO A 151 -7.05 -18.77 7.18
C PRO A 151 -7.91 -17.64 6.61
N TRP A 152 -7.62 -16.40 7.03
CA TRP A 152 -8.18 -15.21 6.39
C TRP A 152 -7.67 -15.07 4.95
N ASN A 153 -6.39 -15.38 4.71
CA ASN A 153 -5.76 -15.33 3.40
C ASN A 153 -5.39 -16.75 2.92
N PRO A 154 -6.32 -17.53 2.34
CA PRO A 154 -6.03 -18.91 1.91
C PRO A 154 -4.97 -19.00 0.80
N LYS A 155 -4.62 -17.88 0.15
CA LYS A 155 -3.58 -17.80 -0.89
C LYS A 155 -2.24 -17.26 -0.36
N GLY A 156 -2.15 -17.01 0.95
CA GLY A 156 -0.94 -16.54 1.61
C GLY A 156 0.14 -17.62 1.63
N SER A 157 1.34 -17.25 1.21
CA SER A 157 2.50 -18.14 1.06
C SER A 157 3.65 -17.82 2.03
N SER A 158 3.50 -16.77 2.85
CA SER A 158 4.52 -16.30 3.81
C SER A 158 5.89 -16.00 3.18
N LEU A 159 5.95 -15.70 1.88
CA LEU A 159 7.17 -15.36 1.15
C LEU A 159 7.82 -14.06 1.65
N LEU A 160 7.05 -13.15 2.25
CA LEU A 160 7.56 -11.93 2.90
C LEU A 160 8.42 -12.25 4.15
N GLN A 161 8.26 -13.43 4.74
CA GLN A 161 8.92 -13.91 5.95
C GLN A 161 10.06 -14.92 5.66
N VAL A 162 10.52 -14.98 4.41
CA VAL A 162 11.64 -15.84 4.00
C VAL A 162 12.92 -15.02 3.88
N ASP A 163 14.02 -15.51 4.45
CA ASP A 163 15.38 -15.03 4.13
C ASP A 163 15.89 -15.73 2.87
N TRP A 164 15.95 -14.99 1.76
CA TRP A 164 16.21 -15.57 0.44
C TRP A 164 17.69 -15.89 0.18
N GLY A 165 18.62 -15.21 0.86
CA GLY A 165 20.06 -15.39 0.66
C GLY A 165 20.62 -14.90 -0.70
N PHE A 166 19.77 -14.45 -1.62
CA PHE A 166 20.13 -13.85 -2.90
C PHE A 166 19.20 -12.67 -3.24
N PRO A 167 19.57 -11.78 -4.19
CA PRO A 167 18.72 -10.69 -4.60
C PRO A 167 17.57 -11.18 -5.50
N ILE A 168 16.39 -10.59 -5.30
CA ILE A 168 15.23 -10.77 -6.17
C ILE A 168 14.83 -9.40 -6.70
N PHE A 169 14.65 -9.28 -8.02
CA PHE A 169 14.23 -8.03 -8.66
C PHE A 169 12.94 -8.25 -9.44
N TYR A 170 12.05 -7.29 -9.36
CA TYR A 170 10.87 -7.18 -10.20
C TYR A 170 11.14 -6.17 -11.31
N VAL A 171 10.87 -6.53 -12.57
CA VAL A 171 11.09 -5.67 -13.74
C VAL A 171 9.76 -5.39 -14.39
N HIS A 172 9.37 -4.12 -14.44
CA HIS A 172 8.10 -3.67 -15.01
C HIS A 172 8.27 -2.88 -16.33
N SER A 173 9.49 -2.56 -16.74
CA SER A 173 9.77 -1.87 -18.00
C SER A 173 9.75 -2.83 -19.19
N ASP A 174 8.83 -2.62 -20.14
CA ASP A 174 8.70 -3.43 -21.36
C ASP A 174 10.01 -3.50 -22.17
N THR A 175 10.71 -2.36 -22.28
CA THR A 175 12.01 -2.28 -22.96
C THR A 175 13.05 -3.17 -22.28
N SER A 176 13.09 -3.14 -20.96
CA SER A 176 14.03 -3.96 -20.17
C SER A 176 13.69 -5.43 -20.21
N ILE A 177 12.40 -5.79 -20.14
CA ILE A 177 11.92 -7.17 -20.28
C ILE A 177 12.31 -7.73 -21.65
N LYS A 178 12.10 -6.96 -22.72
CA LYS A 178 12.50 -7.34 -24.08
C LYS A 178 14.02 -7.54 -24.17
N ASN A 179 14.82 -6.60 -23.67
CA ASN A 179 16.29 -6.71 -23.71
C ASN A 179 16.81 -7.95 -22.98
N ILE A 180 16.26 -8.27 -21.81
CA ILE A 180 16.62 -9.48 -21.04
C ILE A 180 16.26 -10.74 -21.85
N THR A 181 15.05 -10.76 -22.41
CA THR A 181 14.55 -11.91 -23.17
C THR A 181 15.33 -12.13 -24.47
N ASP A 182 15.60 -11.06 -25.22
CA ASP A 182 16.37 -11.11 -26.47
C ASP A 182 17.81 -11.57 -26.21
N CYS A 183 18.42 -11.13 -25.10
CA CYS A 183 19.77 -11.58 -24.70
C CYS A 183 19.79 -13.08 -24.39
N TYR A 184 18.78 -13.58 -23.65
CA TYR A 184 18.63 -15.00 -23.37
C TYR A 184 18.41 -15.80 -24.66
N VAL A 185 17.48 -15.39 -25.52
CA VAL A 185 17.15 -16.13 -26.76
C VAL A 185 18.38 -16.21 -27.68
N LYS A 186 19.14 -15.12 -27.80
CA LYS A 186 20.30 -15.04 -28.69
C LYS A 186 21.50 -15.87 -28.20
N HIS A 187 21.73 -15.93 -26.89
CA HIS A 187 22.97 -16.50 -26.34
C HIS A 187 22.79 -17.76 -25.50
N ASN A 188 21.61 -17.96 -24.88
CA ASN A 188 21.41 -18.96 -23.81
C ASN A 188 20.34 -20.02 -24.15
N SER A 189 19.58 -19.86 -25.24
CA SER A 189 18.44 -20.73 -25.58
C SER A 189 18.80 -22.19 -25.84
N GLU A 190 19.90 -22.46 -26.55
CA GLU A 190 20.36 -23.84 -26.79
C GLU A 190 21.06 -24.39 -25.55
N ARG A 191 20.64 -25.55 -25.03
CA ARG A 191 21.24 -26.15 -23.82
C ARG A 191 22.54 -26.91 -24.08
N GLU A 192 22.81 -27.27 -25.34
CA GLU A 192 24.02 -27.96 -25.74
C GLU A 192 25.20 -26.98 -25.90
N GLY A 193 26.41 -27.40 -25.50
CA GLY A 193 27.62 -26.60 -25.70
C GLY A 193 27.70 -25.29 -24.89
N MET A 194 26.91 -25.16 -23.81
CA MET A 194 26.89 -23.95 -22.96
C MET A 194 28.29 -23.56 -22.43
N THR A 195 29.13 -24.54 -22.11
CA THR A 195 30.48 -24.33 -21.55
C THR A 195 31.50 -23.79 -22.56
N THR A 196 31.20 -23.83 -23.86
CA THR A 196 32.15 -23.45 -24.93
C THR A 196 31.78 -22.16 -25.66
N ARG A 197 30.67 -21.51 -25.28
CA ARG A 197 30.14 -20.32 -25.97
C ARG A 197 30.05 -19.10 -25.05
N SER A 198 29.96 -17.92 -25.65
CA SER A 198 29.71 -16.67 -24.90
C SER A 198 28.25 -16.55 -24.51
N LEU A 199 27.97 -16.74 -23.21
CA LEU A 199 26.64 -16.66 -22.61
C LEU A 199 26.28 -15.22 -22.22
N CYS A 200 24.98 -14.95 -22.19
CA CYS A 200 24.44 -13.76 -21.55
C CYS A 200 24.34 -13.95 -20.03
N ALA A 201 24.83 -12.99 -19.27
CA ALA A 201 24.82 -12.98 -17.81
C ALA A 201 24.24 -11.67 -17.29
N MET A 202 23.79 -11.69 -16.04
CA MET A 202 23.28 -10.50 -15.34
C MET A 202 23.98 -10.34 -14.00
N GLU A 203 24.27 -9.08 -13.68
CA GLU A 203 24.74 -8.65 -12.38
C GLU A 203 23.61 -7.96 -11.61
N MET A 204 23.40 -8.38 -10.36
CA MET A 204 22.36 -7.87 -9.48
C MET A 204 23.00 -7.29 -8.21
N GLN A 205 22.81 -5.98 -7.99
CA GLN A 205 23.37 -5.25 -6.86
C GLN A 205 22.25 -4.69 -5.97
N ALA A 206 22.08 -5.25 -4.78
CA ALA A 206 21.13 -4.82 -3.76
C ALA A 206 21.66 -5.25 -2.37
N PHE A 207 22.86 -4.78 -2.00
CA PHE A 207 23.50 -5.20 -0.75
C PHE A 207 22.85 -4.52 0.46
N MET A 208 22.32 -5.32 1.39
CA MET A 208 21.71 -4.83 2.62
C MET A 208 22.68 -4.96 3.80
N ILE A 209 22.98 -3.84 4.46
CA ILE A 209 24.01 -3.77 5.53
C ILE A 209 23.49 -4.34 6.87
N ALA A 210 22.17 -4.31 7.08
CA ALA A 210 21.49 -4.88 8.24
C ALA A 210 21.65 -6.41 8.25
N ALA A 211 21.80 -7.02 9.42
CA ALA A 211 21.94 -8.47 9.57
C ALA A 211 21.46 -8.97 10.93
N LYS A 212 21.08 -10.25 10.95
CA LYS A 212 20.66 -11.08 12.07
C LYS A 212 19.25 -10.76 12.59
N ASP A 213 19.11 -9.76 13.45
CA ASP A 213 17.87 -9.41 14.16
C ASP A 213 17.86 -7.91 14.51
N SER A 214 16.68 -7.37 14.83
CA SER A 214 16.52 -5.94 15.12
C SER A 214 17.36 -5.49 16.33
N GLU A 215 17.44 -6.29 17.38
CA GLU A 215 18.21 -5.96 18.59
C GLU A 215 19.71 -5.78 18.28
N THR A 216 20.28 -6.74 17.56
CA THR A 216 21.68 -6.73 17.11
C THR A 216 21.93 -5.57 16.17
N CYS A 217 20.99 -5.28 15.28
CA CYS A 217 21.11 -4.16 14.35
C CYS A 217 21.08 -2.79 15.06
N PHE A 218 20.16 -2.58 16.00
CA PHE A 218 20.11 -1.36 16.81
C PHE A 218 21.35 -1.22 17.69
N ARG A 219 21.80 -2.30 18.35
CA ARG A 219 23.02 -2.29 19.17
C ARG A 219 24.24 -1.86 18.36
N ARG A 220 24.39 -2.34 17.13
CA ARG A 220 25.50 -1.95 16.23
C ARG A 220 25.36 -0.51 15.74
N SER A 221 24.15 -0.05 15.48
CA SER A 221 23.88 1.33 15.01
C SER A 221 24.14 2.37 16.10
N ASN A 222 23.94 2.02 17.37
CA ASN A 222 24.13 2.90 18.53
C ASN A 222 25.54 2.84 19.13
N MET A 223 26.49 2.14 18.51
CA MET A 223 27.84 1.98 19.03
C MET A 223 28.70 3.23 18.75
N ILE A 224 28.99 4.02 19.78
CA ILE A 224 29.71 5.32 19.73
C ILE A 224 31.24 5.10 19.65
N ASN A 225 31.72 4.21 18.78
CA ASN A 225 33.16 3.88 18.70
C ASN A 225 33.83 4.29 17.39
N ASN A 226 33.09 4.87 16.45
CA ASN A 226 33.63 5.28 15.15
C ASN A 226 33.62 6.81 15.02
N LEU A 227 34.70 7.38 14.50
CA LEU A 227 34.79 8.79 14.09
C LEU A 227 33.68 9.17 13.09
N ASN A 228 33.13 8.17 12.38
CA ASN A 228 31.95 8.28 11.53
C ASN A 228 30.92 7.20 11.95
N PRO A 229 29.89 7.53 12.74
CA PRO A 229 28.87 6.56 13.12
C PRO A 229 28.11 6.11 11.86
N MET A 230 28.00 4.78 11.68
CA MET A 230 27.18 4.19 10.61
C MET A 230 25.91 3.61 11.21
N ARG A 231 24.77 4.01 10.65
CA ARG A 231 23.47 3.44 10.97
C ARG A 231 23.24 2.20 10.10
N PHE A 232 22.97 1.06 10.71
CA PHE A 232 22.78 -0.22 10.01
C PHE A 232 21.31 -0.51 9.69
N CYS A 233 20.37 0.07 10.45
CA CYS A 233 18.94 -0.03 10.20
C CYS A 233 18.17 1.16 10.78
N ASP A 234 16.96 1.30 10.28
CA ASP A 234 15.95 2.25 10.73
C ASP A 234 14.73 1.49 11.26
N PRO A 235 14.04 2.02 12.29
CA PRO A 235 12.74 1.50 12.66
C PRO A 235 11.74 1.74 11.53
N MET A 236 10.92 0.73 11.29
CA MET A 236 9.79 0.82 10.37
C MET A 236 8.66 1.62 11.04
N GLY A 237 8.02 2.49 10.28
CA GLY A 237 6.90 3.29 10.78
C GLY A 237 6.73 4.58 10.00
N ASP A 238 5.56 5.18 10.17
CA ASP A 238 5.21 6.51 9.66
C ASP A 238 4.18 7.13 10.62
N ARG A 239 3.44 8.15 10.19
CA ARG A 239 2.43 8.84 10.98
C ARG A 239 1.02 8.38 10.60
N ASN A 240 0.17 8.20 11.62
CA ASN A 240 -1.28 8.16 11.42
C ASN A 240 -1.78 9.56 11.05
N VAL A 241 -2.81 9.62 10.22
CA VAL A 241 -3.48 10.87 9.85
C VAL A 241 -4.85 10.89 10.51
N TRP A 242 -5.21 12.00 11.14
CA TRP A 242 -6.49 12.11 11.82
C TRP A 242 -7.09 13.51 11.70
N ALA A 243 -8.41 13.58 11.78
CA ALA A 243 -9.17 14.83 11.81
C ALA A 243 -10.48 14.64 12.57
N THR A 244 -11.03 15.73 13.08
CA THR A 244 -12.31 15.76 13.82
C THR A 244 -13.30 16.68 13.13
N LEU A 245 -14.56 16.24 13.05
CA LEU A 245 -15.56 16.94 12.24
C LEU A 245 -15.94 18.29 12.88
N PHE A 246 -16.02 18.29 14.20
CA PHE A 246 -16.19 19.48 15.04
C PHE A 246 -14.97 19.66 15.95
N ALA A 247 -14.67 20.92 16.28
CA ALA A 247 -13.61 21.25 17.23
C ALA A 247 -13.92 20.60 18.57
N ARG A 248 -12.87 20.11 19.24
CA ARG A 248 -13.02 19.38 20.50
C ARG A 248 -12.78 20.28 21.70
N ASP A 249 -13.61 20.07 22.73
CA ASP A 249 -13.57 20.81 23.99
C ASP A 249 -13.20 19.88 25.16
N ALA A 250 -12.62 20.45 26.22
CA ALA A 250 -12.23 19.68 27.40
C ALA A 250 -13.41 19.02 28.14
N SER A 251 -14.64 19.52 27.92
CA SER A 251 -15.90 19.01 28.47
C SER A 251 -16.51 17.84 27.69
N GLU A 252 -15.78 17.28 26.71
CA GLU A 252 -16.24 16.15 25.90
C GLU A 252 -16.62 14.94 26.78
N GLN A 253 -17.86 14.46 26.60
CA GLN A 253 -18.44 13.38 27.39
C GLN A 253 -17.87 12.01 26.99
N GLU A 254 -18.01 11.04 27.90
CA GLU A 254 -17.73 9.63 27.59
C GLU A 254 -18.63 9.14 26.45
N LYS A 255 -18.12 8.22 25.63
CA LYS A 255 -18.84 7.63 24.48
C LYS A 255 -19.52 8.66 23.56
N SER A 256 -18.81 9.74 23.24
CA SER A 256 -19.31 10.83 22.39
C SER A 256 -18.71 10.83 20.97
N VAL A 257 -17.56 10.17 20.76
CA VAL A 257 -16.83 10.20 19.49
C VAL A 257 -17.03 8.91 18.71
N ILE A 258 -17.49 9.01 17.45
CA ILE A 258 -17.49 7.89 16.51
C ILE A 258 -16.21 7.97 15.67
N VAL A 259 -15.43 6.88 15.63
CA VAL A 259 -14.21 6.81 14.82
C VAL A 259 -14.54 6.14 13.48
N LEU A 260 -14.36 6.87 12.38
CA LEU A 260 -14.34 6.31 11.03
C LEU A 260 -12.88 6.02 10.67
N ALA A 261 -12.57 4.77 10.37
CA ALA A 261 -11.20 4.31 10.19
C ALA A 261 -10.97 3.60 8.85
N ALA A 262 -9.76 3.75 8.33
CA ALA A 262 -9.23 2.95 7.23
C ALA A 262 -7.70 2.83 7.37
N ARG A 263 -7.14 1.82 6.72
CA ARG A 263 -5.68 1.69 6.57
C ARG A 263 -5.17 2.58 5.44
N LEU A 264 -3.97 3.14 5.63
CA LEU A 264 -3.26 4.00 4.69
C LEU A 264 -2.12 3.25 3.98
N ASP A 265 -1.65 2.15 4.56
CA ASP A 265 -0.50 1.40 4.07
C ASP A 265 -0.86 0.06 3.43
N THR A 266 0.04 -0.45 2.60
CA THR A 266 0.09 -1.82 2.12
C THR A 266 1.54 -2.30 2.09
N THR A 267 1.77 -3.52 1.62
CA THR A 267 3.13 -4.01 1.43
C THR A 267 3.23 -4.90 0.20
N SER A 268 4.47 -5.15 -0.20
CA SER A 268 4.85 -6.14 -1.18
C SER A 268 6.27 -6.66 -0.87
N MET A 269 6.79 -7.51 -1.76
CA MET A 269 8.17 -7.96 -1.69
C MET A 269 9.16 -6.89 -2.20
N PHE A 270 8.71 -5.92 -2.99
CA PHE A 270 9.58 -5.04 -3.80
C PHE A 270 9.46 -3.57 -3.37
N GLU A 271 10.60 -2.91 -3.22
CA GLU A 271 10.66 -1.50 -2.84
C GLU A 271 9.98 -0.62 -3.90
N GLY A 272 9.15 0.33 -3.46
CA GLY A 272 8.43 1.25 -4.34
C GLY A 272 7.21 0.66 -5.06
N GLU A 273 7.02 -0.67 -5.02
CA GLU A 273 5.96 -1.37 -5.75
C GLU A 273 4.94 -1.97 -4.78
N ALA A 274 4.15 -1.12 -4.13
CA ALA A 274 3.13 -1.53 -3.17
C ALA A 274 1.78 -0.86 -3.53
N PRO A 275 1.07 -1.33 -4.57
CA PRO A 275 -0.11 -0.66 -5.10
C PRO A 275 -1.34 -0.75 -4.18
N GLY A 276 -1.64 -1.93 -3.63
CA GLY A 276 -2.70 -2.13 -2.62
C GLY A 276 -4.08 -1.60 -3.00
N ALA A 277 -4.50 -1.77 -4.26
CA ALA A 277 -5.70 -1.16 -4.80
C ALA A 277 -6.98 -1.65 -4.08
N VAL A 278 -7.13 -2.96 -3.95
CA VAL A 278 -8.22 -3.59 -3.18
C VAL A 278 -7.88 -3.55 -1.69
N SER A 279 -6.64 -3.93 -1.31
CA SER A 279 -6.29 -4.08 0.12
C SER A 279 -6.46 -2.80 0.94
N THR A 280 -6.12 -1.65 0.36
CA THR A 280 -5.91 -0.39 1.09
C THR A 280 -6.69 0.75 0.46
N VAL A 281 -6.45 1.03 -0.84
CA VAL A 281 -6.95 2.27 -1.48
C VAL A 281 -8.47 2.32 -1.49
N ALA A 282 -9.16 1.24 -1.86
CA ALA A 282 -10.63 1.22 -1.90
C ALA A 282 -11.27 1.57 -0.54
N GLY A 283 -10.73 1.05 0.57
CA GLY A 283 -11.16 1.41 1.93
C GLY A 283 -10.85 2.86 2.29
N LEU A 284 -9.62 3.29 1.99
CA LEU A 284 -9.12 4.65 2.24
C LEU A 284 -9.97 5.72 1.55
N VAL A 285 -10.19 5.61 0.24
CA VAL A 285 -10.97 6.62 -0.51
C VAL A 285 -12.43 6.64 -0.10
N THR A 286 -12.98 5.48 0.29
CA THR A 286 -14.36 5.39 0.81
C THR A 286 -14.48 6.12 2.14
N ALA A 287 -13.49 6.00 3.04
CA ALA A 287 -13.45 6.73 4.31
C ALA A 287 -13.31 8.25 4.08
N LEU A 288 -12.42 8.66 3.17
CA LEU A 288 -12.23 10.07 2.80
C LEU A 288 -13.51 10.69 2.23
N ALA A 289 -14.17 10.01 1.28
CA ALA A 289 -15.41 10.48 0.68
C ALA A 289 -16.58 10.53 1.68
N THR A 290 -16.68 9.53 2.56
CA THR A 290 -17.68 9.51 3.65
C THR A 290 -17.46 10.71 4.58
N TYR A 291 -16.22 10.99 4.93
CA TYR A 291 -15.89 12.10 5.82
C TYR A 291 -16.10 13.47 5.16
N SER A 292 -15.82 13.59 3.86
CA SER A 292 -16.19 14.76 3.04
C SER A 292 -17.70 15.00 3.06
N LEU A 293 -18.51 13.96 2.84
CA LEU A 293 -19.97 14.04 2.90
C LEU A 293 -20.47 14.50 4.29
N LEU A 294 -19.89 13.96 5.37
CA LEU A 294 -20.21 14.40 6.73
C LEU A 294 -19.88 15.88 6.96
N SER A 295 -18.80 16.38 6.36
CA SER A 295 -18.44 17.80 6.37
C SER A 295 -19.46 18.67 5.63
N GLU A 296 -19.98 18.22 4.49
CA GLU A 296 -21.06 18.91 3.76
C GLU A 296 -22.36 18.96 4.58
N MET A 297 -22.65 17.91 5.36
CA MET A 297 -23.82 17.84 6.24
C MET A 297 -23.62 18.55 7.59
N LYS A 298 -22.48 19.22 7.82
CA LYS A 298 -22.09 19.79 9.12
C LYS A 298 -23.06 20.85 9.63
N THR A 299 -23.65 21.66 8.75
CA THR A 299 -24.64 22.69 9.11
C THR A 299 -25.91 22.10 9.70
N GLU A 300 -26.39 21.00 9.12
CA GLU A 300 -27.58 20.26 9.56
C GLU A 300 -27.30 19.40 10.80
N LEU A 301 -26.06 18.90 10.92
CA LEU A 301 -25.62 18.07 12.04
C LEU A 301 -25.30 18.88 13.29
N SER A 302 -24.76 20.10 13.15
CA SER A 302 -24.36 20.97 14.27
C SER A 302 -25.43 21.17 15.34
N PRO A 303 -26.69 21.55 15.01
CA PRO A 303 -27.75 21.68 16.02
C PRO A 303 -28.26 20.32 16.53
N ALA A 304 -28.05 19.23 15.80
CA ALA A 304 -28.67 17.93 16.08
C ALA A 304 -27.78 16.97 16.89
N ARG A 305 -26.45 17.19 16.90
CA ARG A 305 -25.47 16.20 17.39
C ARG A 305 -25.46 15.92 18.89
N SER A 306 -26.17 16.71 19.71
CA SER A 306 -26.21 16.58 21.17
C SER A 306 -24.85 16.30 21.83
N GLY A 307 -23.77 16.94 21.35
CA GLY A 307 -22.40 16.76 21.86
C GLY A 307 -21.57 15.66 21.21
N GLY A 308 -22.15 14.82 20.35
CA GLY A 308 -21.43 13.81 19.57
C GLY A 308 -20.49 14.41 18.52
N ASN A 309 -19.45 13.66 18.16
CA ASN A 309 -18.47 14.04 17.15
C ASN A 309 -18.06 12.84 16.28
N VAL A 310 -17.49 13.12 15.10
CA VAL A 310 -16.87 12.11 14.23
C VAL A 310 -15.38 12.40 14.15
N MET A 311 -14.57 11.36 14.28
CA MET A 311 -13.15 11.41 14.06
C MET A 311 -12.79 10.50 12.88
N LEU A 312 -12.14 11.05 11.87
CA LEU A 312 -11.48 10.26 10.83
C LEU A 312 -10.10 9.83 11.33
N MET A 313 -9.76 8.56 11.13
CA MET A 313 -8.45 7.99 11.47
C MET A 313 -7.93 7.13 10.31
N LEU A 314 -6.81 7.52 9.73
CA LEU A 314 -6.09 6.74 8.74
C LEU A 314 -4.84 6.15 9.39
N PHE A 315 -4.84 4.84 9.55
CA PHE A 315 -3.77 4.11 10.22
C PHE A 315 -2.66 3.75 9.25
N ASN A 316 -1.41 4.01 9.63
CA ASN A 316 -0.24 3.66 8.84
C ASN A 316 0.61 2.61 9.58
N GLY A 317 1.14 1.64 8.86
CA GLY A 317 1.85 0.49 9.42
C GLY A 317 0.96 -0.66 9.89
N GLU A 318 -0.28 -0.75 9.41
CA GLU A 318 -1.18 -1.86 9.75
C GLU A 318 -0.77 -3.17 9.07
N ALA A 319 -0.05 -3.11 7.94
CA ALA A 319 0.52 -4.30 7.30
C ALA A 319 1.61 -4.99 8.14
N TYR A 320 2.12 -4.32 9.17
CA TYR A 320 3.23 -4.79 9.99
C TYR A 320 2.86 -4.75 11.46
N ASP A 321 2.16 -5.78 11.94
CA ASP A 321 1.89 -5.96 13.37
C ASP A 321 1.15 -4.77 14.03
N TYR A 322 0.30 -4.08 13.26
CA TYR A 322 -0.54 -2.99 13.76
C TYR A 322 0.27 -1.82 14.36
N ILE A 323 1.40 -1.43 13.76
CA ILE A 323 2.27 -0.35 14.28
C ILE A 323 1.46 0.92 14.60
N GLY A 324 0.61 1.37 13.66
CA GLY A 324 -0.14 2.62 13.78
C GLY A 324 -1.21 2.56 14.86
N SER A 325 -2.09 1.56 14.80
CA SER A 325 -3.23 1.43 15.70
C SER A 325 -2.82 1.04 17.12
N SER A 326 -1.83 0.16 17.29
CA SER A 326 -1.29 -0.18 18.61
C SER A 326 -0.64 1.02 19.28
N ARG A 327 0.10 1.85 18.52
CA ARG A 327 0.69 3.09 19.03
C ARG A 327 -0.39 4.08 19.48
N LEU A 328 -1.45 4.24 18.69
CA LEU A 328 -2.55 5.13 19.05
C LEU A 328 -3.25 4.67 20.34
N VAL A 329 -3.56 3.38 20.45
CA VAL A 329 -4.18 2.79 21.64
C VAL A 329 -3.31 3.00 22.87
N TYR A 330 -1.99 2.82 22.74
CA TYR A 330 -1.04 3.12 23.80
C TYR A 330 -1.09 4.61 24.21
N ASP A 331 -1.06 5.53 23.25
CA ASP A 331 -1.07 6.97 23.54
C ASP A 331 -2.40 7.42 24.17
N MET A 332 -3.55 6.89 23.71
CA MET A 332 -4.86 7.16 24.31
C MET A 332 -4.98 6.60 25.73
N SER A 333 -4.46 5.39 25.98
CA SER A 333 -4.51 4.76 27.32
C SER A 333 -3.66 5.51 28.35
N ASN A 334 -2.65 6.25 27.89
CA ASN A 334 -1.73 7.02 28.74
C ASN A 334 -2.04 8.53 28.74
N GLY A 335 -3.14 8.98 28.12
CA GLY A 335 -3.50 10.41 28.05
C GLY A 335 -2.47 11.25 27.27
N MET A 336 -1.79 10.65 26.30
CA MET A 336 -0.78 11.28 25.44
C MET A 336 -1.30 11.60 24.04
N PHE A 337 -2.55 11.25 23.74
CA PHE A 337 -3.21 11.56 22.49
C PHE A 337 -4.36 12.57 22.68
N PRO A 338 -4.49 13.58 21.82
CA PRO A 338 -3.45 14.10 20.94
C PRO A 338 -2.19 14.55 21.71
N PRO A 339 -1.04 14.72 21.05
CA PRO A 339 0.19 15.17 21.70
C PRO A 339 -0.01 16.48 22.48
N LYS A 340 0.58 16.61 23.67
CA LYS A 340 0.36 17.76 24.59
C LYS A 340 0.70 19.14 24.01
N TRP A 341 1.49 19.20 22.95
CA TRP A 341 1.81 20.45 22.25
C TRP A 341 0.68 20.91 21.32
N SER A 342 -0.28 20.04 20.99
CA SER A 342 -1.53 20.48 20.37
C SER A 342 -2.43 21.07 21.45
N ASN A 343 -3.02 22.23 21.20
CA ASN A 343 -4.04 22.83 22.09
C ASN A 343 -5.38 22.05 22.08
N VAL A 344 -5.37 20.79 21.62
CA VAL A 344 -6.54 19.93 21.48
C VAL A 344 -6.69 19.07 22.74
N PRO A 345 -7.90 18.96 23.33
CA PRO A 345 -8.13 18.13 24.51
C PRO A 345 -7.75 16.66 24.31
N SER A 346 -7.25 16.02 25.36
CA SER A 346 -6.91 14.60 25.31
C SER A 346 -8.13 13.72 25.01
N LEU A 347 -7.92 12.71 24.17
CA LEU A 347 -8.89 11.69 23.79
C LEU A 347 -8.44 10.34 24.35
N ASN A 348 -9.22 9.82 25.30
CA ASN A 348 -9.06 8.48 25.84
C ASN A 348 -9.99 7.50 25.10
N ILE A 349 -9.67 6.21 25.18
CA ILE A 349 -10.47 5.14 24.56
C ILE A 349 -11.92 5.16 25.05
N SER A 350 -12.16 5.48 26.32
CA SER A 350 -13.50 5.52 26.92
C SER A 350 -14.44 6.58 26.31
N LYS A 351 -13.87 7.65 25.73
CA LYS A 351 -14.63 8.69 25.01
C LYS A 351 -15.11 8.23 23.64
N ILE A 352 -14.56 7.15 23.11
CA ILE A 352 -14.98 6.57 21.83
C ILE A 352 -16.27 5.79 22.06
N ARG A 353 -17.32 6.16 21.31
CA ARG A 353 -18.62 5.50 21.31
C ARG A 353 -18.56 4.17 20.56
N MET A 354 -18.03 4.22 19.34
CA MET A 354 -17.78 3.07 18.49
C MET A 354 -16.78 3.40 17.38
N MET A 355 -16.20 2.37 16.78
CA MET A 355 -15.32 2.48 15.61
C MET A 355 -15.92 1.74 14.40
N ILE A 356 -15.88 2.38 13.24
CA ILE A 356 -16.30 1.82 11.95
C ILE A 356 -15.05 1.76 11.08
N GLU A 357 -14.58 0.57 10.73
CA GLU A 357 -13.38 0.39 9.91
C GLU A 357 -13.71 -0.18 8.52
N LEU A 358 -13.13 0.43 7.49
CA LEU A 358 -13.26 -0.01 6.10
C LEU A 358 -11.97 -0.72 5.66
N ASN A 359 -12.09 -1.95 5.14
CA ASN A 359 -10.93 -2.72 4.70
C ASN A 359 -11.33 -3.70 3.58
N GLN A 360 -10.46 -3.85 2.57
CA GLN A 360 -10.69 -4.66 1.36
C GLN A 360 -12.11 -4.51 0.78
N LEU A 361 -12.29 -3.46 0.00
CA LEU A 361 -13.57 -3.18 -0.65
C LEU A 361 -13.45 -3.41 -2.16
N SER A 362 -14.34 -4.23 -2.69
CA SER A 362 -14.49 -4.43 -4.12
C SER A 362 -15.95 -4.66 -4.46
N GLN A 363 -16.34 -4.26 -5.67
CA GLN A 363 -17.66 -4.57 -6.23
C GLN A 363 -17.73 -6.04 -6.70
N ILE A 364 -16.58 -6.64 -6.97
CA ILE A 364 -16.47 -7.97 -7.56
C ILE A 364 -15.66 -8.86 -6.63
N ASN A 365 -16.18 -10.06 -6.41
CA ASN A 365 -15.44 -11.09 -5.74
C ASN A 365 -14.31 -11.53 -6.67
N GLN A 366 -13.07 -11.16 -6.36
CA GLN A 366 -11.91 -11.44 -7.21
C GLN A 366 -11.64 -12.95 -7.35
N SER A 367 -12.22 -13.76 -6.45
CA SER A 367 -12.16 -15.20 -6.54
C SER A 367 -13.11 -15.81 -7.56
N THR A 368 -14.33 -15.28 -7.70
CA THR A 368 -15.40 -15.87 -8.53
C THR A 368 -15.81 -15.03 -9.75
N GLY A 369 -15.44 -13.74 -9.78
CA GLY A 369 -15.85 -12.78 -10.81
C GLY A 369 -17.28 -12.26 -10.67
N ALA A 370 -18.04 -12.72 -9.66
CA ALA A 370 -19.40 -12.29 -9.38
C ALA A 370 -19.45 -10.99 -8.56
N VAL A 371 -20.60 -10.31 -8.55
CA VAL A 371 -20.83 -9.16 -7.65
C VAL A 371 -20.67 -9.62 -6.20
N ALA A 372 -19.79 -8.96 -5.44
CA ALA A 372 -19.54 -9.29 -4.04
C ALA A 372 -20.54 -8.58 -3.12
N PRO A 373 -21.18 -9.28 -2.17
CA PRO A 373 -21.77 -8.61 -1.02
C PRO A 373 -20.68 -8.00 -0.12
N MET A 374 -21.05 -6.99 0.64
CA MET A 374 -20.25 -6.50 1.76
C MET A 374 -20.73 -7.16 3.04
N TYR A 375 -19.77 -7.51 3.88
CA TYR A 375 -20.00 -8.14 5.16
C TYR A 375 -19.73 -7.18 6.30
N LEU A 376 -20.63 -7.18 7.26
CA LEU A 376 -20.59 -6.36 8.48
C LEU A 376 -20.09 -7.24 9.63
N HIS A 377 -18.83 -7.06 10.02
CA HIS A 377 -18.16 -7.79 11.11
C HIS A 377 -18.28 -7.01 12.41
N LYS A 378 -19.18 -7.41 13.29
CA LYS A 378 -19.38 -6.77 14.60
C LYS A 378 -18.44 -7.34 15.67
N THR A 379 -17.95 -6.48 16.56
CA THR A 379 -17.10 -6.91 17.69
C THR A 379 -17.92 -7.55 18.82
N LEU A 380 -19.12 -7.03 19.07
CA LEU A 380 -20.09 -7.53 20.05
C LEU A 380 -21.52 -7.12 19.69
N ASP A 381 -22.50 -7.68 20.39
CA ASP A 381 -23.87 -7.20 20.34
C ASP A 381 -24.00 -5.90 21.15
N ASN A 382 -24.21 -4.79 20.45
CA ASN A 382 -24.31 -3.45 21.04
C ASN A 382 -25.45 -2.66 20.39
N PRO A 383 -26.25 -1.88 21.16
CA PRO A 383 -27.36 -1.10 20.61
C PRO A 383 -26.95 -0.07 19.54
N ASP A 384 -25.80 0.58 19.67
CA ASP A 384 -25.31 1.55 18.69
C ASP A 384 -24.89 0.85 17.39
N ILE A 385 -24.24 -0.32 17.49
CA ILE A 385 -23.93 -1.17 16.34
C ILE A 385 -25.23 -1.62 15.64
N ALA A 386 -26.23 -2.07 16.39
CA ALA A 386 -27.51 -2.51 15.84
C ALA A 386 -28.22 -1.38 15.10
N LYS A 387 -28.27 -0.18 15.69
CA LYS A 387 -28.83 1.02 15.05
C LYS A 387 -28.08 1.40 13.77
N PHE A 388 -26.75 1.35 13.80
CA PHE A 388 -25.91 1.62 12.63
C PHE A 388 -26.21 0.66 11.48
N ILE A 389 -26.18 -0.65 11.77
CA ILE A 389 -26.42 -1.70 10.77
C ILE A 389 -27.83 -1.60 10.21
N GLN A 390 -28.84 -1.31 11.06
CA GLN A 390 -30.22 -1.11 10.61
C GLN A 390 -30.34 0.07 9.65
N SER A 391 -29.69 1.20 9.97
CA SER A 391 -29.66 2.40 9.12
C SER A 391 -28.94 2.14 7.79
N MET A 392 -27.87 1.34 7.79
CA MET A 392 -27.19 0.95 6.56
C MET A 392 -28.07 0.06 5.69
N LYS A 393 -28.72 -0.95 6.28
CA LYS A 393 -29.59 -1.90 5.56
C LYS A 393 -30.88 -1.26 5.02
N SER A 394 -31.42 -0.24 5.67
CA SER A 394 -32.62 0.45 5.17
C SER A 394 -32.36 1.19 3.84
N GLN A 395 -31.12 1.60 3.59
CA GLN A 395 -30.71 2.32 2.37
C GLN A 395 -30.23 1.38 1.26
N GLN A 396 -30.18 0.07 1.51
CA GLN A 396 -29.55 -0.90 0.63
C GLN A 396 -30.20 -0.98 -0.76
N ALA A 397 -31.54 -1.00 -0.81
CA ALA A 397 -32.28 -1.06 -2.08
C ALA A 397 -32.11 0.23 -2.91
N ASP A 398 -32.24 1.38 -2.26
CA ASP A 398 -32.17 2.69 -2.91
C ASP A 398 -30.77 3.00 -3.47
N LEU A 399 -29.72 2.51 -2.80
CA LEU A 399 -28.32 2.71 -3.18
C LEU A 399 -27.71 1.52 -3.93
N ASN A 400 -28.52 0.52 -4.30
CA ASN A 400 -28.07 -0.69 -4.99
C ASN A 400 -26.86 -1.36 -4.31
N LEU A 401 -26.92 -1.48 -2.98
CA LEU A 401 -25.90 -2.16 -2.19
C LEU A 401 -26.34 -3.60 -1.87
N ASN A 402 -25.40 -4.42 -1.44
CA ASN A 402 -25.70 -5.75 -0.90
C ASN A 402 -24.95 -5.92 0.43
N LEU A 403 -25.65 -5.71 1.54
CA LEU A 403 -25.08 -5.74 2.89
C LEU A 403 -25.55 -6.99 3.62
N LEU A 404 -24.60 -7.79 4.09
CA LEU A 404 -24.85 -9.02 4.84
C LEU A 404 -24.19 -8.93 6.22
N ASP A 405 -24.81 -9.54 7.23
CA ASP A 405 -24.11 -9.74 8.50
C ASP A 405 -23.06 -10.83 8.30
N SER A 406 -21.87 -10.61 8.84
CA SER A 406 -20.80 -11.62 8.83
C SER A 406 -21.22 -12.86 9.62
N THR A 407 -20.91 -14.04 9.08
CA THR A 407 -21.03 -15.32 9.78
C THR A 407 -19.71 -15.72 10.46
N ALA A 408 -18.64 -14.96 10.23
CA ALA A 408 -17.36 -15.20 10.87
C ALA A 408 -17.46 -15.06 12.40
N THR A 409 -16.81 -15.97 13.11
CA THR A 409 -16.75 -15.96 14.58
C THR A 409 -15.67 -15.04 15.13
N SER A 410 -14.82 -14.51 14.26
CA SER A 410 -13.63 -13.73 14.58
C SER A 410 -13.61 -12.42 13.80
N ILE A 411 -12.98 -11.40 14.38
CA ILE A 411 -12.79 -10.11 13.72
C ILE A 411 -11.68 -10.29 12.67
N PRO A 412 -11.86 -9.77 11.44
CA PRO A 412 -10.82 -9.80 10.41
C PRO A 412 -9.53 -9.07 10.87
N PRO A 413 -8.38 -9.28 10.19
CA PRO A 413 -7.12 -8.64 10.55
C PRO A 413 -7.13 -7.15 10.19
N VAL A 414 -7.77 -6.35 11.04
CA VAL A 414 -7.99 -4.91 10.88
C VAL A 414 -7.58 -4.16 12.15
N SER A 415 -7.39 -2.84 12.06
CA SER A 415 -6.91 -1.96 13.14
C SER A 415 -7.78 -2.03 14.41
N LEU A 416 -9.08 -2.31 14.25
CA LEU A 416 -10.05 -2.51 15.32
C LEU A 416 -9.62 -3.58 16.33
N GLN A 417 -8.81 -4.56 15.91
CA GLN A 417 -8.27 -5.57 16.84
C GLN A 417 -7.40 -4.93 17.94
N SER A 418 -6.65 -3.87 17.63
CA SER A 418 -5.83 -3.16 18.63
C SER A 418 -6.68 -2.54 19.73
N PHE A 419 -7.87 -2.03 19.39
CA PHE A 419 -8.82 -1.46 20.35
C PHE A 419 -9.50 -2.54 21.17
N VAL A 420 -9.96 -3.62 20.54
CA VAL A 420 -10.59 -4.75 21.23
C VAL A 420 -9.60 -5.45 22.18
N LYS A 421 -8.31 -5.44 21.85
CA LYS A 421 -7.24 -5.95 22.71
C LYS A 421 -7.06 -5.11 23.98
N ALA A 422 -7.29 -3.80 23.91
CA ALA A 422 -7.24 -2.91 25.05
C ALA A 422 -8.54 -2.90 25.88
N ASP A 423 -9.69 -3.04 25.21
CA ASP A 423 -11.01 -3.18 25.83
C ASP A 423 -11.82 -4.24 25.10
N ALA A 424 -12.00 -5.41 25.73
CA ALA A 424 -12.74 -6.54 25.15
C ALA A 424 -14.21 -6.23 24.82
N ASN A 425 -14.78 -5.16 25.41
CA ASN A 425 -16.15 -4.71 25.16
C ASN A 425 -16.22 -3.51 24.20
N PHE A 426 -15.11 -3.20 23.51
CA PHE A 426 -15.05 -2.06 22.60
C PHE A 426 -16.01 -2.20 21.41
N PRO A 427 -17.00 -1.30 21.24
CA PRO A 427 -17.95 -1.37 20.14
C PRO A 427 -17.31 -1.01 18.81
N GLY A 428 -17.43 -1.89 17.82
CA GLY A 428 -17.03 -1.57 16.46
C GLY A 428 -17.58 -2.51 15.39
N VAL A 429 -17.48 -2.03 14.16
CA VAL A 429 -17.88 -2.76 12.96
C VAL A 429 -16.77 -2.62 11.93
N ALA A 430 -16.25 -3.75 11.43
CA ALA A 430 -15.42 -3.77 10.24
C ALA A 430 -16.29 -4.11 9.02
N ILE A 431 -16.13 -3.37 7.93
CA ILE A 431 -16.88 -3.55 6.68
C ILE A 431 -15.88 -3.99 5.60
N THR A 432 -16.13 -5.16 5.03
CA THR A 432 -15.24 -5.79 4.04
C THR A 432 -16.01 -6.45 2.90
N ASP A 433 -15.32 -6.84 1.82
CA ASP A 433 -15.90 -7.60 0.70
C ASP A 433 -15.92 -9.13 0.92
N TYR A 434 -15.58 -9.59 2.12
CA TYR A 434 -15.45 -11.01 2.45
C TYR A 434 -16.05 -11.38 3.82
N ASP A 435 -16.53 -12.62 3.92
CA ASP A 435 -17.07 -13.17 5.17
C ASP A 435 -15.98 -13.89 5.98
N GLN A 436 -15.54 -15.07 5.53
CA GLN A 436 -14.60 -15.90 6.31
C GLN A 436 -13.15 -15.87 5.78
N SER A 437 -12.97 -15.54 4.51
CA SER A 437 -11.66 -15.52 3.84
C SER A 437 -11.65 -14.51 2.71
N PHE A 438 -10.52 -13.84 2.49
CA PHE A 438 -10.34 -12.79 1.51
C PHE A 438 -10.80 -13.22 0.12
N THR A 439 -11.49 -12.31 -0.57
CA THR A 439 -11.79 -12.48 -1.99
C THR A 439 -10.56 -12.16 -2.84
N ASN A 440 -9.72 -11.23 -2.36
CA ASN A 440 -8.48 -10.77 -2.99
C ASN A 440 -7.43 -11.90 -3.07
N LYS A 441 -7.16 -12.36 -4.30
CA LYS A 441 -6.17 -13.41 -4.61
C LYS A 441 -4.72 -12.90 -4.63
N PHE A 442 -4.54 -11.59 -4.57
CA PHE A 442 -3.28 -10.89 -4.77
C PHE A 442 -2.88 -10.02 -3.57
N TYR A 443 -3.45 -10.29 -2.40
CA TYR A 443 -3.25 -9.51 -1.18
C TYR A 443 -1.77 -9.26 -0.88
N HIS A 444 -1.41 -7.99 -0.64
CA HIS A 444 -0.03 -7.54 -0.38
C HIS A 444 0.97 -7.93 -1.47
N SER A 445 0.56 -7.88 -2.73
CA SER A 445 1.42 -8.15 -3.89
C SER A 445 1.45 -6.98 -4.87
N VAL A 446 2.40 -7.03 -5.81
CA VAL A 446 2.49 -6.09 -6.94
C VAL A 446 1.30 -6.18 -7.90
N LEU A 447 0.49 -7.25 -7.81
CA LEU A 447 -0.69 -7.49 -8.63
C LEU A 447 -1.99 -7.04 -7.96
N ASP A 448 -1.93 -6.50 -6.73
CA ASP A 448 -3.05 -5.79 -6.11
C ASP A 448 -3.15 -4.36 -6.68
N ASP A 449 -3.43 -4.29 -7.98
CA ASP A 449 -3.32 -3.07 -8.77
C ASP A 449 -4.67 -2.59 -9.32
N VAL A 450 -4.60 -1.56 -10.17
CA VAL A 450 -5.75 -0.94 -10.84
C VAL A 450 -6.58 -1.93 -11.65
N LYS A 451 -5.92 -2.93 -12.26
CA LYS A 451 -6.59 -3.93 -13.08
C LYS A 451 -7.40 -4.88 -12.22
N LEU A 452 -6.86 -5.29 -11.07
CA LEU A 452 -7.58 -6.13 -10.11
C LEU A 452 -8.85 -5.44 -9.60
N LEU A 453 -8.75 -4.16 -9.24
CA LEU A 453 -9.90 -3.36 -8.80
C LEU A 453 -10.89 -3.07 -9.95
N LYS A 454 -10.50 -3.31 -11.20
CA LYS A 454 -11.23 -2.94 -12.43
C LYS A 454 -11.55 -1.45 -12.50
N PHE A 455 -10.70 -0.62 -11.92
CA PHE A 455 -10.85 0.83 -11.99
C PHE A 455 -10.47 1.33 -13.39
N LYS A 456 -11.33 2.19 -13.96
CA LYS A 456 -11.07 2.89 -15.21
C LYS A 456 -11.33 4.36 -14.98
N TYR A 457 -10.29 5.17 -15.09
CA TYR A 457 -10.39 6.62 -14.90
C TYR A 457 -11.25 7.26 -15.99
N SER A 458 -12.31 7.95 -15.58
CA SER A 458 -13.21 8.70 -16.47
C SER A 458 -12.81 10.17 -16.50
N ASN A 459 -11.81 10.51 -17.33
CA ASN A 459 -11.28 11.87 -17.41
C ASN A 459 -12.35 12.89 -17.88
N GLY A 460 -12.93 13.64 -16.95
CA GLY A 460 -13.96 14.66 -17.22
C GLY A 460 -15.33 14.13 -17.64
N THR A 461 -15.55 12.82 -17.59
CA THR A 461 -16.85 12.18 -17.93
C THR A 461 -17.42 11.47 -16.71
N ALA A 462 -18.75 11.34 -16.64
CA ALA A 462 -19.38 10.62 -15.55
C ALA A 462 -19.00 9.13 -15.61
N PRO A 463 -18.49 8.54 -14.50
CA PRO A 463 -18.26 7.11 -14.44
C PRO A 463 -19.55 6.31 -14.68
N PRO A 464 -19.46 5.11 -15.30
CA PRO A 464 -20.62 4.22 -15.46
C PRO A 464 -21.30 3.89 -14.12
N SER A 465 -22.61 3.67 -14.12
CA SER A 465 -23.38 3.35 -12.91
C SER A 465 -23.03 1.98 -12.30
N ASP A 466 -22.49 1.07 -13.11
CA ASP A 466 -22.01 -0.24 -12.71
C ASP A 466 -20.51 -0.26 -12.38
N SER A 467 -19.85 0.90 -12.31
CA SER A 467 -18.42 1.01 -12.00
C SER A 467 -18.10 0.90 -10.50
N ILE A 468 -16.84 0.59 -10.19
CA ILE A 468 -16.33 0.62 -8.80
C ILE A 468 -16.47 2.01 -8.18
N GLN A 469 -16.34 3.08 -8.98
CA GLN A 469 -16.52 4.45 -8.52
C GLN A 469 -17.94 4.70 -8.00
N ALA A 470 -18.96 4.27 -8.77
CA ALA A 470 -20.36 4.40 -8.37
C ALA A 470 -20.67 3.53 -7.13
N TYR A 471 -20.12 2.31 -7.09
CA TYR A 471 -20.28 1.40 -5.96
C TYR A 471 -19.72 1.98 -4.65
N LEU A 472 -18.48 2.48 -4.66
CA LEU A 472 -17.86 3.08 -3.47
C LEU A 472 -18.55 4.41 -3.09
N ALA A 473 -19.01 5.21 -4.06
CA ALA A 473 -19.77 6.43 -3.79
C ALA A 473 -21.12 6.13 -3.09
N ASN A 474 -21.83 5.10 -3.53
CA ASN A 474 -23.06 4.65 -2.89
C ASN A 474 -22.80 4.15 -1.46
N LEU A 475 -21.72 3.39 -1.25
CA LEU A 475 -21.31 2.96 0.09
C LEU A 475 -20.96 4.15 0.99
N SER A 476 -20.16 5.10 0.52
CA SER A 476 -19.83 6.32 1.28
C SER A 476 -21.07 7.14 1.63
N THR A 477 -22.07 7.16 0.74
CA THR A 477 -23.36 7.81 0.99
C THR A 477 -24.14 7.12 2.12
N ALA A 478 -24.24 5.78 2.07
CA ALA A 478 -24.89 5.01 3.12
C ALA A 478 -24.20 5.23 4.47
N LEU A 479 -22.85 5.14 4.49
CA LEU A 479 -22.03 5.35 5.68
C LEU A 479 -22.24 6.75 6.28
N GLY A 480 -22.16 7.79 5.46
CA GLY A 480 -22.31 9.18 5.92
C GLY A 480 -23.68 9.42 6.54
N ARG A 481 -24.75 8.93 5.90
CA ARG A 481 -26.13 9.05 6.40
C ARG A 481 -26.37 8.25 7.68
N SER A 482 -25.81 7.05 7.78
CA SER A 482 -25.94 6.23 9.00
C SER A 482 -25.12 6.79 10.17
N ILE A 483 -23.93 7.34 9.93
CA ILE A 483 -23.15 8.05 10.95
C ILE A 483 -23.88 9.33 11.39
N TYR A 484 -24.46 10.08 10.44
CA TYR A 484 -25.31 11.23 10.75
C TYR A 484 -26.46 10.82 11.67
N GLU A 485 -27.19 9.76 11.35
CA GLU A 485 -28.33 9.29 12.15
C GLU A 485 -27.93 8.87 13.56
N LEU A 486 -26.79 8.19 13.73
CA LEU A 486 -26.26 7.82 15.04
C LEU A 486 -25.94 9.03 15.92
N ILE A 487 -25.48 10.13 15.33
CA ILE A 487 -25.07 11.32 16.08
C ILE A 487 -26.27 12.24 16.30
N ALA A 488 -27.07 12.47 15.27
CA ALA A 488 -28.23 13.35 15.30
C ALA A 488 -29.47 12.72 16.00
N GLN A 489 -29.45 11.40 16.24
CA GLN A 489 -30.58 10.61 16.74
C GLN A 489 -31.86 10.78 15.90
N LYS A 490 -31.70 11.12 14.62
CA LYS A 490 -32.78 11.30 13.64
C LYS A 490 -32.28 10.89 12.25
N PRO A 491 -33.12 10.29 11.40
CA PRO A 491 -32.74 9.98 10.02
C PRO A 491 -32.34 11.23 9.25
N TYR A 492 -31.38 11.08 8.34
CA TYR A 492 -31.04 12.13 7.39
C TYR A 492 -32.14 12.28 6.33
N THR A 493 -32.69 13.49 6.17
CA THR A 493 -33.78 13.77 5.22
C THR A 493 -33.35 14.63 4.03
N GLY A 494 -32.08 15.03 3.97
CA GLY A 494 -31.56 15.82 2.86
C GLY A 494 -31.23 14.98 1.62
N THR A 495 -30.74 15.63 0.58
CA THR A 495 -30.42 15.00 -0.71
C THR A 495 -28.93 14.79 -0.94
N THR A 496 -28.07 15.27 -0.04
CA THR A 496 -26.62 15.19 -0.19
C THR A 496 -26.16 13.73 -0.25
N LYS A 497 -25.24 13.45 -1.16
CA LYS A 497 -24.66 12.13 -1.45
C LYS A 497 -23.27 12.31 -2.04
N VAL A 498 -22.45 11.26 -1.97
CA VAL A 498 -21.17 11.23 -2.67
C VAL A 498 -21.42 10.98 -4.15
N GLU A 499 -20.86 11.83 -5.01
CA GLU A 499 -20.96 11.66 -6.46
C GLU A 499 -19.86 10.73 -6.99
N PRO A 500 -20.15 9.87 -7.99
CA PRO A 500 -19.14 8.98 -8.59
C PRO A 500 -17.92 9.73 -9.17
N THR A 501 -18.10 10.98 -9.61
CA THR A 501 -17.01 11.84 -10.10
C THR A 501 -16.00 12.19 -9.01
N GLN A 502 -16.46 12.45 -7.78
CA GLN A 502 -15.56 12.65 -6.64
C GLN A 502 -14.76 11.39 -6.34
N MET A 503 -15.40 10.22 -6.38
CA MET A 503 -14.74 8.94 -6.18
C MET A 503 -13.73 8.63 -7.30
N ASN A 504 -14.02 9.02 -8.54
CA ASN A 504 -13.13 8.88 -9.69
C ASN A 504 -11.82 9.66 -9.50
N GLU A 505 -11.88 10.91 -9.05
CA GLU A 505 -10.69 11.73 -8.78
C GLU A 505 -9.87 11.17 -7.60
N LEU A 506 -10.54 10.76 -6.52
CA LEU A 506 -9.86 10.15 -5.37
C LEU A 506 -9.11 8.88 -5.81
N LEU A 507 -9.77 7.95 -6.49
CA LEU A 507 -9.12 6.73 -6.97
C LEU A 507 -7.97 7.04 -7.92
N HIS A 508 -8.11 8.00 -8.83
CA HIS A 508 -7.04 8.40 -9.74
C HIS A 508 -5.79 8.88 -9.00
N CYS A 509 -5.95 9.72 -7.98
CA CYS A 509 -4.85 10.23 -7.17
C CYS A 509 -4.06 9.13 -6.45
N TYR A 510 -4.74 8.11 -5.92
CA TYR A 510 -4.10 7.04 -5.17
C TYR A 510 -3.64 5.84 -6.03
N LEU A 511 -4.22 5.63 -7.21
CA LEU A 511 -3.95 4.45 -8.05
C LEU A 511 -3.15 4.72 -9.31
N ASN A 512 -3.19 5.94 -9.84
CA ASN A 512 -2.56 6.25 -11.12
C ASN A 512 -1.44 7.28 -11.00
N SER A 513 -1.68 8.39 -10.29
CA SER A 513 -0.74 9.51 -10.33
C SER A 513 -0.89 10.43 -9.12
N LEU A 514 0.23 10.74 -8.47
CA LEU A 514 0.31 11.83 -7.50
C LEU A 514 0.07 13.20 -8.15
N ASN A 515 0.40 13.36 -9.43
CA ASN A 515 0.08 14.53 -10.26
C ASN A 515 -1.40 14.49 -10.67
N CYS A 516 -2.30 14.72 -9.72
CA CYS A 516 -3.75 14.74 -9.91
C CYS A 516 -4.38 16.05 -9.41
N SER A 517 -5.61 16.34 -9.84
CA SER A 517 -6.35 17.56 -9.53
C SER A 517 -6.48 17.84 -8.02
N LEU A 518 -6.83 16.82 -7.24
CA LEU A 518 -7.07 16.94 -5.79
C LEU A 518 -5.78 17.18 -5.02
N PHE A 519 -4.71 16.47 -5.34
CA PHE A 519 -3.42 16.67 -4.67
C PHE A 519 -2.80 18.00 -5.04
N HIS A 520 -2.91 18.44 -6.30
CA HIS A 520 -2.53 19.81 -6.67
C HIS A 520 -3.28 20.85 -5.85
N SER A 521 -4.59 20.72 -5.74
CA SER A 521 -5.44 21.64 -4.95
C SER A 521 -5.13 21.60 -3.44
N ALA A 522 -4.55 20.49 -2.95
CA ALA A 522 -4.15 20.31 -1.56
C ALA A 522 -2.69 20.77 -1.31
N THR A 523 -1.95 21.17 -2.34
CA THR A 523 -0.55 21.59 -2.27
C THR A 523 -0.38 23.02 -2.79
N ASN A 524 0.73 23.65 -2.45
CA ASN A 524 1.07 24.97 -3.00
C ASN A 524 1.73 24.80 -4.37
N ASP A 525 1.59 25.79 -5.25
CA ASP A 525 2.11 25.81 -6.64
C ASP A 525 3.62 25.52 -6.76
N ASP A 526 4.39 25.66 -5.68
CA ASP A 526 5.84 25.40 -5.65
C ASP A 526 6.21 23.90 -5.65
N PHE A 527 5.24 22.99 -5.48
CA PHE A 527 5.49 21.54 -5.42
C PHE A 527 5.16 20.85 -6.74
N THR A 528 6.18 20.36 -7.44
CA THR A 528 5.99 19.47 -8.58
C THR A 528 5.66 18.06 -8.10
N LEU A 529 4.42 17.63 -8.32
CA LEU A 529 3.97 16.27 -8.01
C LEU A 529 4.35 15.30 -9.13
N PRO A 530 4.81 14.08 -8.79
CA PRO A 530 5.26 13.14 -9.81
C PRO A 530 4.11 12.40 -10.51
N GLU A 531 4.35 11.93 -11.73
CA GLU A 531 3.38 11.18 -12.56
C GLU A 531 3.46 9.67 -12.31
N TYR A 532 3.47 9.25 -11.05
CA TYR A 532 3.40 7.84 -10.65
C TYR A 532 2.50 7.69 -9.41
N PRO A 533 1.92 6.51 -9.16
CA PRO A 533 1.04 6.30 -8.01
C PRO A 533 1.81 6.41 -6.68
N PRO A 534 1.17 6.88 -5.59
CA PRO A 534 1.81 6.97 -4.29
C PRO A 534 2.36 5.62 -3.82
N PRO A 535 3.60 5.56 -3.30
CA PRO A 535 4.07 4.36 -2.61
C PRO A 535 3.28 4.21 -1.30
N LEU A 536 2.55 3.11 -1.13
CA LEU A 536 1.78 2.86 0.10
C LEU A 536 2.54 2.02 1.13
N TYR A 537 3.81 1.70 0.87
CA TYR A 537 4.65 1.05 1.86
C TYR A 537 4.98 2.02 3.00
N VAL A 538 4.81 1.57 4.26
CA VAL A 538 5.03 2.40 5.46
C VAL A 538 6.42 3.04 5.52
N GLY A 539 7.44 2.42 4.93
CA GLY A 539 8.79 2.99 4.88
C GLY A 539 9.50 2.99 6.24
N VAL A 540 10.31 4.02 6.47
CA VAL A 540 11.15 4.18 7.68
C VAL A 540 10.71 5.42 8.45
N SER A 541 10.71 5.36 9.79
CA SER A 541 10.10 6.38 10.64
C SER A 541 10.67 7.81 10.49
N ASN A 542 11.87 7.92 9.93
CA ASN A 542 12.57 9.20 9.77
C ASN A 542 12.28 9.86 8.42
N SER A 543 11.56 9.18 7.52
CA SER A 543 11.16 9.68 6.21
C SER A 543 9.64 9.58 6.10
N LEU A 544 8.96 10.73 6.23
CA LEU A 544 7.51 10.78 6.07
C LEU A 544 7.16 10.36 4.65
N ASN A 545 6.25 9.40 4.51
CA ASN A 545 5.77 9.03 3.19
C ASN A 545 4.96 10.19 2.59
N ALA A 546 5.19 10.48 1.30
CA ALA A 546 4.49 11.54 0.57
C ALA A 546 2.97 11.37 0.66
N VAL A 547 2.48 10.13 0.59
CA VAL A 547 1.05 9.84 0.67
C VAL A 547 0.45 10.24 2.03
N THR A 548 1.19 10.09 3.12
CA THR A 548 0.77 10.48 4.47
C THR A 548 0.57 11.99 4.57
N GLY A 549 1.54 12.77 4.08
CA GLY A 549 1.44 14.22 4.03
C GLY A 549 0.31 14.71 3.12
N LEU A 550 0.19 14.13 1.92
CA LEU A 550 -0.85 14.49 0.95
C LEU A 550 -2.26 14.12 1.44
N SER A 551 -2.43 12.96 2.07
CA SER A 551 -3.71 12.54 2.66
C SER A 551 -4.16 13.52 3.75
N GLY A 552 -3.26 13.95 4.62
CA GLY A 552 -3.56 14.95 5.65
C GLY A 552 -3.98 16.30 5.07
N ARG A 553 -3.27 16.78 4.03
CA ARG A 553 -3.64 18.02 3.33
C ARG A 553 -4.96 17.90 2.58
N LEU A 554 -5.21 16.75 1.96
CA LEU A 554 -6.45 16.47 1.26
C LEU A 554 -7.65 16.45 2.24
N ILE A 555 -7.51 15.86 3.42
CA ILE A 555 -8.54 15.92 4.45
C ILE A 555 -8.81 17.37 4.86
N ALA A 556 -7.76 18.16 5.08
CA ALA A 556 -7.91 19.59 5.40
C ALA A 556 -8.59 20.37 4.27
N LEU A 557 -8.27 20.08 3.00
CA LEU A 557 -8.92 20.64 1.82
C LEU A 557 -10.42 20.31 1.77
N LEU A 558 -10.77 19.04 1.99
CA LEU A 558 -12.15 18.54 1.85
C LEU A 558 -13.06 18.93 3.03
N THR A 559 -12.49 19.20 4.21
CA THR A 559 -13.29 19.36 5.45
C THR A 559 -13.05 20.63 6.24
N GLY A 560 -11.95 21.35 5.98
CA GLY A 560 -11.62 22.57 6.69
C GLY A 560 -12.48 23.75 6.25
N ALA A 561 -12.81 24.62 7.20
CA ALA A 561 -13.44 25.90 6.89
C ALA A 561 -12.38 26.91 6.44
N GLU A 562 -12.62 27.58 5.31
CA GLU A 562 -11.74 28.66 4.85
C GLU A 562 -11.74 29.82 5.84
N THR A 563 -10.55 30.29 6.18
CA THR A 563 -10.36 31.49 7.03
C THR A 563 -9.71 32.62 6.25
N ASN A 564 -10.21 33.84 6.44
CA ASN A 564 -9.59 35.07 5.95
C ASN A 564 -8.41 35.48 6.84
N SER A 565 -7.42 34.61 6.98
CA SER A 565 -6.20 34.85 7.77
C SER A 565 -5.01 35.06 6.84
N SER A 566 -4.11 35.97 7.23
CA SER A 566 -2.83 36.13 6.56
C SER A 566 -1.93 34.91 6.75
N LYS A 567 -0.93 34.74 5.88
CA LYS A 567 0.06 33.66 5.99
C LYS A 567 0.79 33.68 7.34
N GLU A 568 1.02 34.86 7.89
CA GLU A 568 1.66 35.08 9.19
C GLU A 568 0.75 34.68 10.35
N GLU A 569 -0.54 35.00 10.30
CA GLU A 569 -1.53 34.58 11.29
C GLU A 569 -1.74 33.06 11.29
N CYS A 570 -1.69 32.45 10.10
CA CYS A 570 -1.79 31.01 9.92
C CYS A 570 -0.63 30.21 10.53
N LYS A 571 0.54 30.83 10.71
CA LYS A 571 1.66 30.20 11.45
C LYS A 571 1.44 30.19 12.97
N LEU A 572 0.50 30.97 13.48
CA LEU A 572 0.26 31.17 14.91
C LEU A 572 -1.01 30.47 15.41
N ASN A 573 -1.90 30.03 14.52
CA ASN A 573 -3.21 29.49 14.88
C ASN A 573 -3.23 27.95 14.83
N GLU A 574 -3.30 27.29 15.99
CA GLU A 574 -3.25 25.82 16.13
C GLU A 574 -4.65 25.23 16.38
N SER A 575 -5.58 25.39 15.42
CA SER A 575 -6.91 24.76 15.47
C SER A 575 -6.95 23.47 14.64
N ASP A 576 -7.67 22.46 15.12
CA ASP A 576 -7.90 21.15 14.48
C ASP A 576 -8.93 21.18 13.33
N VAL A 577 -9.56 22.34 13.05
CA VAL A 577 -10.67 22.46 12.09
C VAL A 577 -10.50 23.60 11.08
N VAL A 578 -9.46 24.42 11.23
CA VAL A 578 -9.24 25.61 10.39
C VAL A 578 -8.37 25.28 9.19
N ARG A 579 -8.82 25.69 8.00
CA ARG A 579 -8.01 25.67 6.79
C ARG A 579 -7.52 27.08 6.48
N CYS A 580 -6.21 27.25 6.58
CA CYS A 580 -5.53 28.43 6.11
C CYS A 580 -5.30 28.38 4.59
N PRO A 581 -5.57 29.46 3.86
CA PRO A 581 -5.35 29.54 2.42
C PRO A 581 -3.87 29.48 2.03
#